data_AF-A0A7M1T9H1-F1
#
_entry.id   AF-A0A7M1T9H1-F1
#
_cell.length_a   1.000
_cell.length_b   1.000
_cell.length_c   1.000
_cell.angle_alpha   90.00
_cell.angle_beta   90.00
_cell.angle_gamma   90.00
#
_symmetry.space_group_name_H-M   'P 1'
#
loop_
_entity.id
_entity.type
_entity.pdbx_description
1 polymer ?
#
loop_
_entity_poly.entity_id
_entity_poly.type
_entity_poly.pdbx_seq_one_letter_code
_entity_poly.pdbx_strand_id
1 'polypeptide(L)'
;MPLSRLKILTLSPDMTVSALKQQMQQLVGCDIEVYHHHEPAPPELTLEQIGFRRPASDSEVLQLPLDETWRVRDLEIWFEQECQLQVELGVSPVFSVRNKFMRLYQLREAR
;
A
#
# COMPACT_ATOMS: atom_id res chain seq x y z
N MET A 1 -12.27 15.67 -23.42
CA MET A 1 -11.99 15.17 -22.06
C MET A 1 -10.95 14.07 -22.21
N PRO A 2 -9.73 14.19 -21.65
CA PRO A 2 -8.83 13.06 -21.67
C PRO A 2 -9.40 12.01 -20.72
N LEU A 3 -9.67 10.82 -21.23
CA LEU A 3 -9.93 9.64 -20.41
C LEU A 3 -8.67 9.43 -19.59
N SER A 4 -8.71 9.81 -18.30
CA SER A 4 -7.70 9.39 -17.33
C SER A 4 -7.53 7.89 -17.48
N ARG A 5 -6.30 7.46 -17.77
CA ARG A 5 -6.00 6.04 -18.04
C ARG A 5 -6.31 5.29 -16.76
N LEU A 6 -7.41 4.54 -16.74
CA LEU A 6 -7.78 3.69 -15.63
C LEU A 6 -6.66 2.67 -15.43
N LYS A 7 -5.99 2.72 -14.27
CA LYS A 7 -4.85 1.86 -13.96
C LYS A 7 -5.36 0.71 -13.12
N ILE A 8 -5.05 -0.53 -13.47
CA ILE A 8 -5.57 -1.69 -12.73
C ILE A 8 -4.42 -2.28 -11.93
N LEU A 9 -4.54 -2.24 -10.60
CA LEU A 9 -3.66 -2.97 -9.69
C LEU A 9 -4.12 -4.42 -9.63
N THR A 10 -3.22 -5.36 -9.91
CA THR A 10 -3.50 -6.80 -9.84
C THR A 10 -2.71 -7.43 -8.71
N LEU A 11 -3.36 -8.14 -7.79
CA LEU A 11 -2.70 -8.87 -6.70
C LEU A 11 -2.98 -10.36 -6.83
N SER A 12 -1.94 -11.17 -6.79
CA SER A 12 -2.04 -12.63 -6.74
C SER A 12 -1.30 -13.17 -5.51
N PRO A 13 -1.73 -14.30 -4.93
CA PRO A 13 -1.08 -14.87 -3.75
C PRO A 13 0.41 -15.20 -3.96
N ASP A 14 0.75 -15.65 -5.17
CA ASP A 14 2.09 -16.04 -5.60
C ASP A 14 2.98 -14.85 -6.03
N MET A 15 2.40 -13.64 -6.13
CA MET A 15 3.16 -12.43 -6.39
C MET A 15 4.15 -12.17 -5.25
N THR A 16 5.39 -11.80 -5.58
CA THR A 16 6.37 -11.41 -4.56
C THR A 16 6.17 -9.97 -4.10
N VAL A 17 6.67 -9.64 -2.91
CA VAL A 17 6.72 -8.26 -2.40
C VAL A 17 7.44 -7.34 -3.39
N SER A 18 8.54 -7.79 -3.99
CA SER A 18 9.26 -7.05 -5.04
C SER A 18 8.40 -6.78 -6.28
N ALA A 19 7.62 -7.75 -6.75
CA ALA A 19 6.72 -7.58 -7.87
C ALA A 19 5.60 -6.57 -7.56
N LEU A 20 5.05 -6.60 -6.35
CA LEU A 20 4.08 -5.59 -5.89
C LEU A 20 4.69 -4.19 -5.86
N LYS A 21 5.91 -4.03 -5.32
CA LYS A 21 6.64 -2.75 -5.30
C LYS A 21 6.85 -2.20 -6.71
N GLN A 22 7.29 -3.05 -7.65
CA GLN A 22 7.49 -2.66 -9.04
C GLN A 22 6.18 -2.27 -9.73
N GLN A 23 5.11 -3.04 -9.52
CA GLN A 23 3.80 -2.74 -10.09
C GLN A 23 3.27 -1.39 -9.59
N MET A 24 3.40 -1.10 -8.30
CA MET A 24 3.03 0.19 -7.73
C MET A 24 3.85 1.34 -8.31
N GLN A 25 5.16 1.16 -8.45
CA GLN A 25 6.02 2.17 -9.08
C GLN A 25 5.61 2.43 -10.54
N GLN A 26 5.21 1.40 -11.30
CA GLN A 26 4.77 1.56 -12.69
C GLN A 26 3.39 2.19 -12.81
N LEU A 27 2.45 1.80 -11.95
CA LEU A 27 1.08 2.31 -12.00
C LEU A 27 1.01 3.72 -11.43
N VAL A 28 1.48 3.95 -10.21
CA VAL A 28 1.28 5.23 -9.51
C VAL A 28 2.54 6.09 -9.39
N GLY A 29 3.72 5.56 -9.75
CA GLY A 29 4.97 6.32 -9.60
C GLY A 29 5.41 6.50 -8.15
N CYS A 30 4.87 5.69 -7.24
CA CYS A 30 5.15 5.74 -5.82
C CYS A 30 5.91 4.49 -5.38
N ASP A 31 6.96 4.72 -4.57
CA ASP A 31 7.60 3.65 -3.82
C ASP A 31 6.65 3.19 -2.71
N ILE A 32 6.68 1.90 -2.40
CA ILE A 32 5.90 1.35 -1.29
C ILE A 32 6.80 0.51 -0.40
N GLU A 33 6.54 0.54 0.89
CA GLU A 33 7.08 -0.39 1.87
C GLU A 33 5.97 -1.33 2.33
N VAL A 34 6.24 -2.62 2.33
CA VAL A 34 5.28 -3.66 2.74
C VAL A 34 5.80 -4.26 4.03
N TYR A 35 4.93 -4.42 5.03
CA TYR A 35 5.32 -4.89 6.34
C TYR A 35 4.78 -6.29 6.62
N HIS A 36 5.62 -7.10 7.27
CA HIS A 36 5.27 -8.41 7.79
C HIS A 36 5.77 -8.49 9.23
N HIS A 37 4.88 -8.81 10.18
CA HIS A 37 5.19 -8.79 11.62
C HIS A 37 5.85 -7.49 12.11
N HIS A 38 5.37 -6.34 11.61
CA HIS A 38 5.88 -5.00 11.93
C HIS A 38 7.30 -4.68 11.44
N GLU A 39 7.89 -5.55 10.63
CA GLU A 39 9.18 -5.33 9.98
C GLU A 39 9.00 -5.23 8.45
N PRO A 40 9.89 -4.54 7.73
CA PRO A 40 9.89 -4.58 6.27
C PRO A 40 9.93 -6.01 5.74
N ALA A 41 8.94 -6.36 4.92
CA ALA A 41 8.81 -7.69 4.35
C ALA A 41 9.96 -7.96 3.37
N PRO A 42 10.64 -9.12 3.44
CA PRO A 42 11.65 -9.49 2.46
C PRO A 42 11.09 -9.50 1.04
N PRO A 43 11.81 -8.94 0.05
CA PRO A 43 11.32 -8.75 -1.32
C PRO A 43 11.01 -10.06 -2.06
N GLU A 44 11.61 -11.17 -1.65
CA GLU A 44 11.44 -12.52 -2.19
C GLU A 44 10.20 -13.25 -1.64
N LEU A 45 9.64 -12.82 -0.51
CA LEU A 45 8.43 -13.45 0.02
C LEU A 45 7.24 -13.16 -0.89
N THR A 46 6.40 -14.17 -1.04
CA THR A 46 5.10 -14.06 -1.70
C THR A 46 4.11 -13.31 -0.81
N LEU A 47 3.09 -12.70 -1.42
CA LEU A 47 2.01 -12.05 -0.69
C LEU A 47 1.32 -13.04 0.26
N GLU A 48 1.10 -14.29 -0.16
CA GLU A 48 0.55 -15.34 0.69
C GLU A 48 1.41 -15.61 1.93
N GLN A 49 2.73 -15.67 1.78
CA GLN A 49 3.67 -15.90 2.89
C GLN A 49 3.67 -14.76 3.92
N ILE A 50 3.28 -13.55 3.54
CA ILE A 50 3.18 -12.40 4.45
C ILE A 50 1.76 -12.14 4.95
N GLY A 51 0.83 -13.08 4.72
CA GLY A 51 -0.52 -13.05 5.27
C GLY A 51 -1.58 -12.44 4.35
N PHE A 52 -1.29 -12.23 3.07
CA PHE A 52 -2.31 -11.82 2.10
C PHE A 52 -3.48 -12.80 2.10
N ARG A 53 -4.67 -12.28 2.40
CA ARG A 53 -5.90 -13.05 2.29
C ARG A 53 -6.69 -12.55 1.11
N ARG A 54 -6.99 -13.49 0.22
CA ARG A 54 -7.92 -13.25 -0.89
C ARG A 54 -9.32 -12.96 -0.32
N PRO A 55 -10.02 -11.91 -0.77
CA PRO A 55 -11.44 -11.78 -0.49
C PRO A 55 -12.19 -12.96 -1.11
N ALA A 56 -13.15 -13.49 -0.36
CA ALA A 56 -13.75 -14.81 -0.57
C ALA A 56 -14.59 -14.96 -1.86
N SER A 57 -14.69 -13.93 -2.70
CA SER A 57 -15.68 -13.83 -3.78
C SER A 57 -15.12 -13.67 -5.19
N ASP A 58 -13.80 -13.75 -5.42
CA ASP A 58 -13.26 -13.62 -6.78
C ASP A 58 -12.08 -14.54 -7.08
N SER A 59 -11.85 -14.72 -8.39
CA SER A 59 -10.82 -15.52 -9.07
C SER A 59 -9.40 -15.36 -8.51
N GLU A 60 -8.47 -16.23 -8.96
CA GLU A 60 -7.06 -16.33 -8.53
C GLU A 60 -6.29 -15.00 -8.37
N VAL A 61 -6.77 -13.91 -8.98
CA VAL A 61 -6.19 -12.57 -8.97
C VAL A 61 -7.23 -11.53 -8.54
N LEU A 62 -6.87 -10.69 -7.56
CA LEU A 62 -7.64 -9.52 -7.16
C LEU A 62 -7.32 -8.34 -8.08
N GLN A 63 -8.34 -7.61 -8.53
CA GLN A 63 -8.17 -6.45 -9.40
C GLN A 63 -8.78 -5.20 -8.76
N LEU A 64 -7.97 -4.16 -8.56
CA LEU A 64 -8.41 -2.86 -8.07
C LEU A 64 -8.22 -1.80 -9.17
N PRO A 65 -9.30 -1.19 -9.69
CA PRO A 65 -9.19 -0.03 -10.55
C PRO A 65 -8.74 1.19 -9.73
N LEU A 66 -7.51 1.63 -9.96
CA LEU A 66 -6.94 2.86 -9.44
C LEU A 66 -7.33 4.03 -10.36
N ASP A 67 -7.88 5.07 -9.74
CA ASP A 67 -8.10 6.37 -10.36
C ASP A 67 -7.09 7.39 -9.79
N GLU A 68 -6.77 8.42 -10.58
CA GLU A 68 -5.83 9.49 -10.22
C GLU A 68 -6.33 10.36 -9.05
N THR A 69 -7.60 10.21 -8.67
CA THR A 69 -8.22 10.90 -7.53
C THR A 69 -8.03 10.19 -6.19
N TRP A 70 -7.49 8.96 -6.19
CA TRP A 70 -7.27 8.20 -4.96
C TRP A 70 -6.28 8.90 -4.05
N ARG A 71 -6.66 9.09 -2.79
CA ARG A 71 -5.72 9.56 -1.76
C ARG A 71 -4.87 8.38 -1.32
N VAL A 72 -3.59 8.65 -1.08
CA VAL A 72 -2.61 7.67 -0.57
C VAL A 72 -3.18 6.89 0.63
N ARG A 73 -3.81 7.60 1.58
CA ARG A 73 -4.36 6.98 2.78
C ARG A 73 -5.52 6.02 2.50
N ASP A 74 -6.37 6.33 1.52
CA ASP A 74 -7.49 5.46 1.16
C ASP A 74 -6.98 4.15 0.56
N LEU A 75 -5.87 4.22 -0.20
CA LEU A 75 -5.20 3.05 -0.75
C LEU A 75 -4.54 2.19 0.34
N GLU A 76 -3.85 2.81 1.31
CA GLU A 76 -3.30 2.10 2.49
C GLU A 76 -4.40 1.35 3.26
N ILE A 77 -5.53 2.04 3.52
CA ILE A 77 -6.67 1.46 4.24
C ILE A 77 -7.25 0.28 3.45
N TRP A 78 -7.35 0.39 2.13
CA TRP A 78 -7.85 -0.69 1.29
C TRP A 78 -6.93 -1.93 1.34
N PHE A 79 -5.60 -1.75 1.28
CA PHE A 79 -4.66 -2.87 1.45
C PHE A 79 -4.81 -3.55 2.82
N GLU A 80 -5.01 -2.77 3.88
CA GLU A 80 -5.19 -3.31 5.22
C GLU A 80 -6.52 -4.06 5.37
N GLN A 81 -7.63 -3.47 4.89
CA GLN A 81 -8.98 -4.00 5.09
C GLN A 81 -9.31 -5.16 4.16
N GLU A 82 -8.96 -5.04 2.88
CA GLU A 82 -9.37 -6.03 1.86
C GLU A 82 -8.32 -7.12 1.65
N CYS A 83 -7.04 -6.79 1.85
CA CYS A 83 -5.92 -7.70 1.56
C CYS A 83 -5.20 -8.22 2.81
N GLN A 84 -5.48 -7.65 3.99
CA GLN A 84 -4.73 -7.89 5.23
C GLN A 84 -3.23 -7.58 5.11
N LEU A 85 -2.89 -6.64 4.24
CA LEU A 85 -1.51 -6.20 4.02
C LEU A 85 -1.28 -4.84 4.67
N GLN A 86 -0.26 -4.75 5.50
CA GLN A 86 0.20 -3.47 6.03
C GLN A 86 1.20 -2.86 5.05
N VAL A 87 0.87 -1.70 4.48
CA VAL A 87 1.74 -0.98 3.54
C VAL A 87 1.89 0.48 3.93
N GLU A 88 3.06 1.06 3.65
CA GLU A 88 3.31 2.50 3.70
C GLU A 88 3.68 2.96 2.29
N LEU A 89 2.91 3.89 1.73
CA LEU A 89 3.25 4.47 0.43
C LEU A 89 4.19 5.65 0.62
N GLY A 90 5.40 5.51 0.10
CA GLY A 90 6.38 6.57 -0.01
C GLY A 90 6.00 7.53 -1.13
N VAL A 91 5.54 8.73 -0.77
CA VAL A 91 5.47 9.82 -1.74
C VAL A 91 6.91 10.26 -1.98
N SER A 92 7.47 9.97 -3.17
CA SER A 92 8.85 10.34 -3.50
C SER A 92 9.04 11.84 -3.23
N PRO A 93 9.82 12.21 -2.19
CA PRO A 93 10.04 13.60 -1.89
C PRO A 93 11.18 14.07 -2.78
N VAL A 94 10.88 14.86 -3.81
CA VAL A 94 11.90 15.76 -4.40
C VAL A 94 12.41 16.76 -3.36
N PHE A 95 11.82 16.82 -2.16
CA PHE A 95 12.29 17.63 -1.04
C PHE A 95 12.37 16.87 0.28
N SER A 96 13.58 16.78 0.83
CA SER A 96 13.88 16.41 2.21
C SER A 96 12.86 17.02 3.19
N VAL A 97 12.04 16.13 3.76
CA VAL A 97 11.14 16.28 4.92
C VAL A 97 10.15 17.45 4.88
N ARG A 98 8.84 17.16 4.71
CA ARG A 98 7.74 17.95 5.29
C ARG A 98 6.44 17.13 5.40
N ASN A 99 5.99 16.96 6.65
CA ASN A 99 4.72 16.36 7.13
C ASN A 99 4.62 14.82 7.21
N LYS A 100 5.45 14.19 8.05
CA LYS A 100 4.93 13.09 8.89
C LYS A 100 4.33 13.73 10.14
N PHE A 101 3.05 13.48 10.39
CA PHE A 101 2.31 14.02 11.55
C PHE A 101 3.04 13.69 12.86
N MET A 102 3.62 14.68 13.54
CA MET A 102 3.97 14.55 14.96
C MET A 102 2.71 14.80 15.78
N ARG A 103 2.13 13.74 16.36
CA ARG A 103 1.18 13.90 17.48
C ARG A 103 1.95 13.81 18.78
N LEU A 104 2.28 14.96 19.37
CA LEU A 104 2.76 15.04 20.74
C LEU A 104 1.54 15.16 21.66
N TYR A 105 1.29 14.13 22.48
CA TYR A 105 0.36 14.23 23.60
C TYR A 105 1.16 14.54 24.85
N GLN A 106 0.98 15.73 25.43
CA GLN A 106 1.40 15.98 26.80
C GLN A 106 0.23 15.60 27.71
N LEU A 107 0.43 14.55 28.51
CA LEU A 107 -0.49 14.20 29.59
C LEU A 107 -0.50 15.36 30.59
N ARG A 108 -1.69 15.90 30.86
CA ARG A 108 -1.90 16.91 31.90
C ARG A 108 -1.57 16.27 33.25
N GLU A 109 -0.69 16.89 34.03
CA GLU A 109 -0.85 16.87 35.48
C GLU A 109 -1.53 18.17 35.90
N ALA A 110 -2.69 17.99 36.53
CA ALA A 110 -3.48 19.04 37.14
C ALA A 110 -2.76 19.54 38.40
N ARG A 111 -2.61 20.87 38.52
CA ARG A 111 -2.67 21.64 39.77
C ARG A 111 -2.74 23.13 39.45
#